data_AF-A0A4U0Q466-F1
#
_entry.id   AF-A0A4U0Q466-F1
#
_cell.length_a   1.000
_cell.length_b   1.000
_cell.length_c   1.000
_cell.angle_alpha   90.00
_cell.angle_beta   90.00
_cell.angle_gamma   90.00
#
_symmetry.space_group_name_H-M   'P 1'
#
loop_
_entity.id
_entity.type
_entity.pdbx_description
1 polymer ?
#
loop_
_entity_poly.entity_id
_entity_poly.type
_entity_poly.pdbx_seq_one_letter_code
_entity_poly.pdbx_strand_id
1 'polypeptide(L)'
;MALPPRVYFTLQEAAARWDCSLADIAGWASVGRFDIVTGVAPITIGTQVITGFAAVSPTEILPMFRRCGTGPVKSVLRRIRPKDQDEWIMIVDPAERIEVTLADLLIMAEDARRFETDFDLLRRPASNIGSTTRYDWDGMYITLMVRIHEEGLPATQAEWLGEVQEWFVANSESGEVPDERTIRRRLTPIWKALRGS
;
A
#
# COMPACT_ATOMS: atom_id res chain seq x y z
N MET A 1 14.29 17.69 -21.82
CA MET A 1 13.26 16.83 -22.45
C MET A 1 12.76 15.89 -21.37
N ALA A 2 11.46 15.82 -21.10
CA ALA A 2 10.91 14.90 -20.11
C ALA A 2 11.01 13.47 -20.65
N LEU A 3 11.43 12.52 -19.81
CA LEU A 3 11.45 11.10 -20.17
C LEU A 3 10.02 10.56 -20.22
N PRO A 4 9.76 9.52 -21.05
CA PRO A 4 8.48 8.81 -21.02
C PRO A 4 8.15 8.25 -19.63
N PRO A 5 6.86 8.04 -19.32
CA PRO A 5 6.46 7.45 -18.04
C PRO A 5 7.01 6.04 -17.88
N ARG A 6 7.24 5.66 -16.62
CA ARG A 6 7.69 4.31 -16.25
C ARG A 6 6.62 3.26 -16.63
N VAL A 7 7.06 2.13 -17.17
CA VAL A 7 6.19 1.08 -17.74
C VAL A 7 5.91 -0.06 -16.76
N TYR A 8 6.84 -0.33 -15.85
CA TYR A 8 6.73 -1.36 -14.81
C TYR A 8 7.54 -0.99 -13.58
N PHE A 9 7.27 -1.66 -12.47
CA PHE A 9 8.04 -1.62 -11.24
C PHE A 9 8.53 -3.03 -10.91
N THR A 10 9.74 -3.14 -10.37
CA THR A 10 10.13 -4.40 -9.71
C THR A 10 9.33 -4.60 -8.43
N LEU A 11 9.24 -5.83 -7.93
CA LEU A 11 8.56 -6.07 -6.65
C LEU A 11 9.21 -5.31 -5.50
N GLN A 12 10.53 -5.12 -5.52
CA GLN A 12 11.25 -4.34 -4.50
C GLN A 12 10.90 -2.85 -4.57
N GLU A 13 10.81 -2.28 -5.78
CA GLU A 13 10.40 -0.89 -5.96
C GLU A 13 8.96 -0.67 -5.47
N ALA A 14 8.04 -1.58 -5.82
CA ALA A 14 6.66 -1.51 -5.36
C ALA A 14 6.55 -1.66 -3.83
N ALA A 15 7.31 -2.60 -3.25
CA ALA A 15 7.34 -2.80 -1.79
C ALA A 15 7.80 -1.56 -1.03
N ALA A 16 8.89 -0.93 -1.50
CA ALA A 16 9.39 0.31 -0.92
C ALA A 16 8.39 1.47 -1.12
N ARG A 17 7.72 1.53 -2.26
CA ARG A 17 6.75 2.57 -2.59
C ARG A 17 5.47 2.48 -1.76
N TRP A 18 5.04 1.27 -1.39
CA TRP A 18 3.83 1.02 -0.61
C TRP A 18 4.10 0.73 0.87
N ASP A 19 5.35 0.88 1.33
CA ASP A 19 5.80 0.59 2.69
C ASP A 19 5.30 -0.78 3.20
N CYS A 20 5.50 -1.81 2.40
CA CYS A 20 5.03 -3.17 2.68
C CYS A 20 6.11 -4.22 2.43
N SER A 21 5.88 -5.46 2.89
CA SER A 21 6.80 -6.56 2.59
C SER A 21 6.48 -7.20 1.24
N LEU A 22 7.49 -7.83 0.62
CA LEU A 22 7.28 -8.63 -0.59
C LEU A 22 6.25 -9.77 -0.39
N ALA A 23 6.11 -10.26 0.85
CA ALA A 23 5.10 -11.24 1.20
C ALA A 23 3.68 -10.68 1.14
N ASP A 24 3.49 -9.40 1.46
CA ASP A 24 2.19 -8.73 1.33
C ASP A 24 1.81 -8.59 -0.15
N ILE A 25 2.76 -8.15 -0.99
CA ILE A 25 2.58 -8.09 -2.45
C ILE A 25 2.19 -9.44 -3.04
N ALA A 26 2.93 -10.50 -2.70
CA ALA A 26 2.62 -11.85 -3.18
C ALA A 26 1.24 -12.33 -2.68
N GLY A 27 0.87 -11.97 -1.46
CA GLY A 27 -0.45 -12.23 -0.90
C GLY A 27 -1.57 -11.54 -1.70
N TRP A 28 -1.45 -10.24 -1.99
CA TRP A 28 -2.43 -9.48 -2.78
C TRP A 28 -2.55 -10.00 -4.21
N ALA A 29 -1.43 -10.35 -4.84
CA ALA A 29 -1.44 -10.99 -6.16
C ALA A 29 -2.17 -12.35 -6.12
N SER A 30 -1.95 -13.16 -5.06
CA SER A 30 -2.61 -14.47 -4.91
C SER A 30 -4.14 -14.41 -4.81
N VAL A 31 -4.70 -13.27 -4.37
CA VAL A 31 -6.14 -13.03 -4.28
C VAL A 31 -6.67 -12.14 -5.43
N GLY A 32 -5.85 -11.94 -6.47
CA GLY A 32 -6.27 -11.31 -7.72
C GLY A 32 -6.34 -9.78 -7.68
N ARG A 33 -5.60 -9.10 -6.80
CA ARG A 33 -5.56 -7.62 -6.80
C ARG A 33 -4.84 -7.04 -8.02
N PHE A 34 -3.81 -7.73 -8.48
CA PHE A 34 -3.06 -7.43 -9.69
C PHE A 34 -2.24 -8.66 -10.09
N ASP A 35 -1.78 -8.68 -11.33
CA ASP A 35 -0.86 -9.71 -11.80
C ASP A 35 0.59 -9.33 -11.46
N ILE A 36 1.34 -10.30 -10.97
CA ILE A 36 2.80 -10.27 -11.07
C ILE A 36 3.14 -10.80 -12.47
N VAL A 37 4.04 -10.12 -13.17
CA VAL A 37 4.45 -10.48 -14.53
C VAL A 37 5.95 -10.73 -14.62
N THR A 38 6.36 -11.46 -15.64
CA THR A 38 7.77 -11.65 -16.01
C THR A 38 7.94 -11.48 -17.52
N GLY A 39 9.17 -11.17 -17.95
CA GLY A 39 9.54 -11.15 -19.36
C GLY A 39 9.79 -12.56 -19.87
N VAL A 40 9.21 -12.90 -21.01
CA VAL A 40 9.31 -14.21 -21.65
C VAL A 40 10.03 -14.05 -22.98
N ALA A 41 11.22 -14.63 -23.07
CA ALA A 41 11.90 -14.82 -24.36
C ALA A 41 11.03 -15.72 -25.26
N PRO A 42 11.14 -15.62 -26.60
CA PRO A 42 10.31 -16.43 -27.50
C PRO A 42 10.43 -17.93 -27.20
N ILE A 43 9.33 -18.53 -26.72
CA ILE A 43 9.20 -19.97 -26.53
C ILE A 43 8.13 -20.51 -27.46
N THR A 44 8.31 -21.73 -27.97
CA THR A 44 7.35 -22.37 -28.88
C THR A 44 6.57 -23.41 -28.10
N ILE A 45 5.25 -23.24 -28.02
CA ILE A 45 4.34 -24.21 -27.40
C ILE A 45 3.38 -24.71 -28.50
N GLY A 46 3.63 -25.93 -28.98
CA GLY A 46 2.93 -26.49 -30.14
C GLY A 46 3.22 -25.66 -31.39
N THR A 47 2.19 -24.98 -31.92
CA THR A 47 2.31 -24.08 -33.09
C THR A 47 2.33 -22.59 -32.71
N GLN A 48 2.22 -22.26 -31.42
CA GLN A 48 2.17 -20.90 -30.92
C GLN A 48 3.54 -20.46 -30.43
N VAL A 49 3.94 -19.23 -30.78
CA VAL A 49 5.11 -18.57 -30.20
C VAL A 49 4.61 -17.59 -29.14
N ILE A 50 5.14 -17.72 -27.92
CA ILE A 50 4.83 -16.83 -26.80
C ILE A 50 6.05 -15.96 -26.53
N THR A 51 5.85 -14.65 -26.42
CA THR A 51 6.90 -13.68 -26.09
C THR A 51 6.31 -12.43 -25.45
N GLY A 52 7.16 -11.62 -24.80
CA GLY A 52 6.76 -10.38 -24.14
C GLY A 52 6.48 -10.59 -22.66
N PHE A 53 5.56 -9.81 -22.09
CA PHE A 53 5.19 -9.96 -20.69
C PHE A 53 4.11 -11.03 -20.52
N ALA A 54 4.29 -11.89 -19.53
CA ALA A 54 3.28 -12.86 -19.13
C ALA A 54 3.07 -12.82 -17.61
N ALA A 55 1.82 -12.95 -17.19
CA ALA A 55 1.47 -13.12 -15.79
C ALA A 55 2.00 -14.47 -15.28
N VAL A 56 2.56 -14.43 -14.07
CA VAL A 56 3.08 -15.61 -13.37
C VAL A 56 2.06 -16.09 -12.36
N SER A 57 1.94 -17.40 -12.20
CA SER A 57 1.03 -17.98 -11.22
C SER A 57 1.53 -17.71 -9.80
N PRO A 58 0.79 -16.97 -8.94
CA PRO A 58 1.25 -16.69 -7.58
C PRO A 58 1.59 -17.96 -6.80
N THR A 59 0.81 -19.03 -6.97
CA THR A 59 1.03 -20.33 -6.29
C THR A 59 2.39 -20.97 -6.60
N GLU A 60 3.01 -20.65 -7.74
CA GLU A 60 4.32 -21.19 -8.12
C GLU A 60 5.47 -20.37 -7.51
N ILE A 61 5.25 -19.08 -7.25
CA ILE A 61 6.26 -18.16 -6.71
C ILE A 61 6.11 -17.90 -5.21
N LEU A 62 4.95 -18.19 -4.61
CA LEU A 62 4.65 -17.98 -3.18
C LEU A 62 5.75 -18.49 -2.23
N PRO A 63 6.37 -19.68 -2.43
CA PRO A 63 7.45 -20.13 -1.57
C PRO A 63 8.64 -19.17 -1.48
N MET A 64 8.91 -18.36 -2.52
CA MET A 64 9.99 -17.38 -2.55
C MET A 64 9.76 -16.24 -1.53
N PHE A 65 8.52 -15.98 -1.14
CA PHE A 65 8.11 -14.83 -0.33
C PHE A 65 7.91 -15.14 1.16
N ARG A 66 8.63 -16.12 1.70
CA ARG A 66 8.58 -16.44 3.14
C ARG A 66 9.03 -15.24 3.97
N ARG A 67 8.20 -14.79 4.92
CA ARG A 67 8.52 -13.65 5.81
C ARG A 67 9.79 -13.81 6.63
N CYS A 68 10.20 -15.03 6.94
CA CYS A 68 11.46 -15.31 7.64
C CYS A 68 12.70 -15.31 6.74
N GLY A 69 12.57 -15.01 5.44
CA GLY A 69 13.69 -14.92 4.50
C GLY A 69 14.26 -16.27 4.04
N THR A 70 13.68 -17.39 4.46
CA THR A 70 14.17 -18.75 4.11
C THR A 70 13.54 -19.33 2.84
N GLY A 71 12.98 -18.47 1.99
CA GLY A 71 12.42 -18.87 0.70
C GLY A 71 13.52 -19.28 -0.28
N PRO A 72 13.22 -20.14 -1.27
CA PRO A 72 14.12 -20.33 -2.40
C PRO A 72 14.31 -19.00 -3.15
N VAL A 73 15.52 -18.80 -3.67
CA VAL A 73 15.87 -17.60 -4.45
C VAL A 73 15.35 -17.61 -5.89
N LYS A 74 14.85 -18.77 -6.33
CA LYS A 74 14.37 -19.06 -7.68
C LYS A 74 13.07 -19.85 -7.61
N SER A 75 12.23 -19.69 -8.64
CA SER A 75 11.11 -20.60 -8.91
C SER A 75 11.08 -20.98 -10.38
N VAL A 76 10.45 -22.12 -10.68
CA VAL A 76 10.27 -22.62 -12.04
C VAL A 76 8.79 -22.58 -12.37
N LEU A 77 8.45 -21.75 -13.35
CA LEU A 77 7.09 -21.58 -13.85
C LEU A 77 6.74 -22.74 -14.77
N ARG A 78 5.64 -23.43 -14.47
CA ARG A 78 5.09 -24.50 -15.31
C ARG A 78 3.90 -24.01 -16.12
N ARG A 79 3.44 -22.80 -15.85
CA ARG A 79 2.41 -22.11 -16.62
C ARG A 79 2.64 -20.62 -16.60
N ILE A 80 2.17 -19.98 -17.66
CA ILE A 80 2.15 -18.53 -17.80
C ILE A 80 0.83 -18.12 -18.45
N ARG A 81 0.41 -16.89 -18.24
CA ARG A 81 -0.68 -16.29 -19.01
C ARG A 81 -0.13 -15.08 -19.77
N PRO A 82 0.06 -15.15 -21.10
CA PRO A 82 0.44 -13.99 -21.90
C PRO A 82 -0.50 -12.80 -21.64
N LYS A 83 0.01 -11.56 -21.59
CA LYS A 83 -0.86 -10.39 -21.26
C LYS A 83 -1.97 -10.13 -22.28
N ASP A 84 -1.82 -10.61 -23.50
CA ASP A 84 -2.80 -10.52 -24.59
C ASP A 84 -3.84 -11.66 -24.56
N GLN A 85 -3.78 -12.55 -23.56
CA GLN A 85 -4.62 -13.74 -23.46
C GLN A 85 -5.17 -13.92 -22.04
N ASP A 86 -6.38 -14.46 -21.95
CA ASP A 86 -7.03 -14.72 -20.66
C ASP A 86 -6.70 -16.10 -20.07
N GLU A 87 -6.23 -17.02 -20.92
CA GLU A 87 -6.01 -18.42 -20.55
C GLU A 87 -4.57 -18.68 -20.08
N TRP A 88 -4.46 -19.56 -19.08
CA TRP A 88 -3.17 -20.09 -18.64
C TRP A 88 -2.68 -21.15 -19.61
N ILE A 89 -1.47 -20.95 -20.14
CA ILE A 89 -0.80 -21.90 -21.01
C ILE A 89 0.17 -22.74 -20.17
N MET A 90 0.00 -24.06 -20.23
CA MET A 90 0.89 -25.00 -19.56
C MET A 90 2.16 -25.23 -20.37
N ILE A 91 3.31 -25.13 -19.73
CA ILE A 91 4.63 -25.44 -20.30
C ILE A 91 4.93 -26.91 -20.01
N VAL A 92 4.55 -27.76 -20.98
CA VAL A 92 4.62 -29.22 -20.84
C VAL A 92 6.06 -29.71 -20.79
N ASP A 93 6.89 -29.24 -21.72
CA ASP A 93 8.31 -29.62 -21.79
C ASP A 93 9.08 -29.00 -20.61
N PRO A 94 9.68 -29.82 -19.72
CA PRO A 94 10.52 -29.31 -18.65
C PRO A 94 11.69 -28.43 -19.10
N ALA A 95 12.21 -28.64 -20.31
CA ALA A 95 13.31 -27.86 -20.88
C ALA A 95 12.89 -26.42 -21.27
N GLU A 96 11.61 -26.23 -21.57
CA GLU A 96 11.03 -24.92 -21.93
C GLU A 96 10.48 -24.15 -20.72
N ARG A 97 10.54 -24.74 -19.52
CA ARG A 97 10.06 -24.08 -18.29
C ARG A 97 10.91 -22.87 -17.96
N ILE A 98 10.24 -21.83 -17.50
CA ILE A 98 10.87 -20.54 -17.24
C ILE A 98 11.33 -20.49 -15.79
N GLU A 99 12.62 -20.36 -15.58
CA GLU A 99 13.17 -20.04 -14.26
C GLU A 99 13.08 -18.53 -14.03
N VAL A 100 12.57 -18.12 -12.86
CA VAL A 100 12.50 -16.72 -12.44
C VAL A 100 13.16 -16.54 -11.08
N THR A 101 13.84 -15.41 -10.93
CA THR A 101 14.29 -14.85 -9.65
C THR A 101 13.37 -13.69 -9.27
N LEU A 102 13.53 -13.17 -8.05
CA LEU A 102 12.80 -11.97 -7.62
C LEU A 102 13.04 -10.76 -8.55
N ALA A 103 14.23 -10.66 -9.17
CA ALA A 103 14.57 -9.55 -10.07
C ALA A 103 13.82 -9.62 -11.40
N ASP A 104 13.29 -10.79 -11.77
CA ASP A 104 12.55 -11.02 -13.01
C ASP A 104 11.04 -10.78 -12.84
N LEU A 105 10.59 -10.51 -11.60
CA LEU A 105 9.19 -10.32 -11.24
C LEU A 105 8.86 -8.83 -11.15
N LEU A 106 7.80 -8.45 -11.84
CA LEU A 106 7.40 -7.07 -12.06
C LEU A 106 5.91 -6.89 -11.80
N ILE A 107 5.51 -5.63 -11.59
CA ILE A 107 4.11 -5.17 -11.65
C ILE A 107 4.05 -4.11 -12.74
N MET A 108 3.10 -4.25 -13.67
CA MET A 108 2.90 -3.24 -14.70
C MET A 108 2.50 -1.91 -14.06
N ALA A 109 3.01 -0.79 -14.57
CA ALA A 109 2.76 0.52 -13.96
C ALA A 109 1.27 0.92 -13.99
N GLU A 110 0.48 0.39 -14.92
CA GLU A 110 -0.98 0.54 -14.92
C GLU A 110 -1.64 -0.21 -13.77
N ASP A 111 -1.28 -1.48 -13.57
CA ASP A 111 -1.80 -2.30 -12.47
C ASP A 111 -1.40 -1.72 -11.09
N ALA A 112 -0.16 -1.23 -10.96
CA ALA A 112 0.31 -0.53 -9.76
C ALA A 112 -0.51 0.74 -9.48
N ARG A 113 -0.71 1.60 -10.49
CA ARG A 113 -1.49 2.84 -10.35
C ARG A 113 -2.96 2.58 -10.03
N ARG A 114 -3.55 1.54 -10.63
CA ARG A 114 -4.92 1.12 -10.31
C ARG A 114 -5.01 0.69 -8.84
N PHE A 115 -4.10 -0.18 -8.40
CA PHE A 115 -4.04 -0.60 -7.00
C PHE A 115 -3.86 0.58 -6.04
N GLU A 116 -2.96 1.52 -6.36
CA GLU A 116 -2.75 2.74 -5.58
C GLU A 116 -4.01 3.61 -5.49
N THR A 117 -4.80 3.68 -6.55
CA THR A 117 -6.05 4.44 -6.59
C THR A 117 -7.13 3.74 -5.77
N ASP A 118 -7.28 2.42 -5.94
CA ASP A 118 -8.31 1.61 -5.26
C ASP A 118 -8.11 1.58 -3.74
N PHE A 119 -6.86 1.67 -3.28
CA PHE A 119 -6.49 1.61 -1.86
C PHE A 119 -5.91 2.91 -1.30
N ASP A 120 -5.98 3.99 -2.08
CA ASP A 120 -5.58 5.35 -1.68
C ASP A 120 -4.13 5.46 -1.15
N LEU A 121 -3.21 4.64 -1.68
CA LEU A 121 -1.85 4.46 -1.15
C LEU A 121 -0.91 5.64 -1.37
N LEU A 122 -1.27 6.55 -2.29
CA LEU A 122 -0.48 7.74 -2.64
C LEU A 122 -1.10 9.05 -2.17
N ARG A 123 -2.30 9.03 -1.58
CA ARG A 123 -2.62 10.12 -0.65
C ARG A 123 -1.57 10.03 0.46
N ARG A 124 -1.03 11.20 0.85
CA ARG A 124 -0.11 11.31 2.00
C ARG A 124 -0.56 10.33 3.07
N PRO A 125 0.34 9.50 3.63
CA PRO A 125 -0.06 8.49 4.58
C PRO A 125 -0.90 9.17 5.67
N ALA A 126 -2.13 8.70 5.86
CA ALA A 126 -2.70 8.77 7.19
C ALA A 126 -1.64 8.12 8.08
N SER A 127 -1.14 8.89 9.04
CA SER A 127 0.14 8.71 9.75
C SER A 127 0.38 7.34 10.44
N ASN A 128 -0.47 6.33 10.29
CA ASN A 128 -0.59 5.24 11.25
C ASN A 128 -0.68 3.84 10.59
N ILE A 129 0.40 3.40 9.91
CA ILE A 129 0.70 1.97 9.84
C ILE A 129 1.54 1.63 11.07
N GLY A 130 0.84 1.27 12.15
CA GLY A 130 1.43 0.94 13.45
C GLY A 130 0.61 1.56 14.59
N SER A 131 -0.33 0.78 15.13
CA SER A 131 -1.36 1.25 16.08
C SER A 131 -2.28 2.30 15.44
N THR A 132 -3.45 1.87 14.96
CA THR A 132 -4.59 2.78 14.83
C THR A 132 -4.82 3.39 16.22
N THR A 133 -4.41 4.64 16.42
CA THR A 133 -4.85 5.38 17.58
C THR A 133 -6.37 5.36 17.51
N ARG A 134 -7.02 4.86 18.57
CA ARG A 134 -8.48 4.68 18.64
C ARG A 134 -9.28 5.93 18.20
N TYR A 135 -8.65 7.10 18.23
CA TYR A 135 -9.22 8.37 17.86
C TYR A 135 -8.26 9.12 16.93
N ASP A 136 -8.81 9.88 15.98
CA ASP A 136 -8.06 10.75 15.06
C ASP A 136 -7.49 11.99 15.79
N TRP A 137 -6.43 11.77 16.55
CA TRP A 137 -5.75 12.84 17.27
C TRP A 137 -5.05 13.82 16.32
N ASP A 138 -4.60 13.35 15.16
CA ASP A 138 -3.83 14.16 14.22
C ASP A 138 -4.74 15.13 13.46
N GLY A 139 -5.89 14.66 12.95
CA GLY A 139 -6.93 15.51 12.37
C GLY A 139 -7.44 16.56 13.36
N MET A 140 -7.57 16.17 14.64
CA MET A 140 -7.92 17.09 15.72
C MET A 140 -6.87 18.21 15.87
N TYR A 141 -5.58 17.86 15.94
CA TYR A 141 -4.53 18.87 16.08
C TYR A 141 -4.44 19.81 14.87
N ILE A 142 -4.60 19.30 13.65
CA ILE A 142 -4.60 20.11 12.43
C ILE A 142 -5.75 21.12 12.49
N THR A 143 -6.95 20.67 12.82
CA THR A 143 -8.14 21.54 12.91
C THR A 143 -7.94 22.62 13.97
N LEU A 144 -7.39 22.26 15.14
CA LEU A 144 -7.08 23.23 16.18
C LEU A 144 -6.05 24.27 15.74
N MET A 145 -5.01 23.88 15.01
CA MET A 145 -3.99 24.82 14.53
C MET A 145 -4.57 25.82 13.52
N VAL A 146 -5.40 25.35 12.59
CA VAL A 146 -6.12 26.20 11.63
C VAL A 146 -7.06 27.15 12.37
N ARG A 147 -7.89 26.63 13.27
CA ARG A 147 -8.80 27.42 14.09
C ARG A 147 -8.07 28.48 14.91
N ILE A 148 -6.96 28.13 15.56
CA ILE A 148 -6.17 29.10 16.34
C ILE A 148 -5.54 30.17 15.45
N HIS A 149 -5.13 29.81 14.24
CA HIS A 149 -4.61 30.76 13.27
C HIS A 149 -5.67 31.75 12.78
N GLU A 150 -6.90 31.28 12.55
CA GLU A 150 -8.00 32.07 12.00
C GLU A 150 -8.76 32.88 13.06
N GLU A 151 -9.04 32.27 14.22
CA GLU A 151 -9.91 32.84 15.26
C GLU A 151 -9.15 33.23 16.54
N GLY A 152 -7.86 32.92 16.62
CA GLY A 152 -7.06 33.11 17.82
C GLY A 152 -7.28 32.04 18.89
N LEU A 153 -6.83 32.30 20.12
CA LEU A 153 -7.01 31.38 21.24
C LEU A 153 -8.40 31.55 21.88
N PRO A 154 -9.08 30.46 22.26
CA PRO A 154 -10.30 30.53 23.06
C PRO A 154 -10.10 31.31 24.37
N ALA A 155 -11.19 31.87 24.92
CA ALA A 155 -11.13 32.67 26.13
C ALA A 155 -10.89 31.81 27.38
N THR A 156 -11.27 30.54 27.35
CA THR A 156 -10.99 29.57 28.43
C THR A 156 -10.56 28.20 27.92
N GLN A 157 -9.87 27.43 28.78
CA GLN A 157 -9.50 26.05 28.47
C GLN A 157 -10.75 25.15 28.36
N ALA A 158 -11.85 25.53 29.04
CA ALA A 158 -13.11 24.79 29.01
C ALA A 158 -13.81 24.94 27.65
N GLU A 159 -13.84 26.15 27.10
CA GLU A 159 -14.33 26.39 25.72
C GLU A 159 -13.50 25.59 24.71
N TRP A 160 -12.18 25.64 24.83
CA TRP A 160 -11.30 24.90 23.92
C TRP A 160 -11.51 23.39 23.99
N LEU A 161 -11.78 22.87 25.19
CA LEU A 161 -12.10 21.46 25.41
C LEU A 161 -13.45 21.09 24.77
N GLY A 162 -14.45 21.97 24.88
CA GLY A 162 -15.77 21.79 24.27
C GLY A 162 -15.70 21.73 22.74
N GLU A 163 -14.97 22.64 22.12
CA GLU A 163 -14.76 22.64 20.66
C GLU A 163 -14.13 21.33 20.16
N VAL A 164 -13.15 20.80 20.91
CA VAL A 164 -12.51 19.52 20.55
C VAL A 164 -13.47 18.34 20.72
N GLN A 165 -14.33 18.36 21.74
CA GLN A 165 -15.36 17.34 21.92
C GLN A 165 -16.37 17.36 20.77
N GLU A 166 -16.84 18.55 20.39
CA GLU A 166 -17.76 18.73 19.25
C GLU A 166 -17.11 18.27 17.94
N TRP A 167 -15.83 18.58 17.73
CA TRP A 167 -15.08 18.11 16.58
C TRP A 167 -15.03 16.57 16.52
N PHE A 168 -14.72 15.90 17.64
CA PHE A 168 -14.72 14.43 17.67
C PHE A 168 -16.12 13.85 17.41
N VAL A 169 -17.19 14.50 17.88
CA VAL A 169 -18.56 14.07 17.58
C VAL A 169 -18.89 14.22 16.09
N ALA A 170 -18.43 15.29 15.46
CA ALA A 170 -18.68 15.57 14.04
C ALA A 170 -17.83 14.69 13.09
N ASN A 171 -16.62 14.32 13.50
CA ASN A 171 -15.62 13.67 12.65
C ASN A 171 -15.37 12.18 12.96
N SER A 172 -16.03 11.60 13.97
CA SER A 172 -15.87 10.17 14.29
C SER A 172 -16.75 9.28 13.40
N GLU A 173 -16.12 8.52 12.50
CA GLU A 173 -16.81 7.53 11.65
C GLU A 173 -17.39 6.35 12.45
N SER A 174 -16.78 6.01 13.59
CA SER A 174 -17.19 4.88 14.45
C SER A 174 -18.19 5.28 15.54
N GLY A 175 -18.44 6.58 15.72
CA GLY A 175 -19.21 7.12 16.84
C GLY A 175 -18.49 7.03 18.20
N GLU A 176 -17.26 6.52 18.25
CA GLU A 176 -16.45 6.52 19.46
C GLU A 176 -15.77 7.88 19.65
N VAL A 177 -15.97 8.48 20.83
CA VAL A 177 -15.41 9.78 21.21
C VAL A 177 -14.57 9.62 22.48
N PRO A 178 -13.35 10.18 22.55
CA PRO A 178 -12.55 10.10 23.77
C PRO A 178 -13.23 10.83 24.93
N ASP A 179 -13.06 10.32 26.15
CA ASP A 179 -13.60 10.98 27.33
C ASP A 179 -12.94 12.35 27.57
N GLU A 180 -13.68 13.24 28.25
CA GLU A 180 -13.25 14.61 28.54
C GLU A 180 -11.87 14.64 29.24
N ARG A 181 -11.64 13.68 30.14
CA ARG A 181 -10.38 13.54 30.87
C ARG A 181 -9.20 13.28 29.94
N THR A 182 -9.36 12.42 28.93
CA THR A 182 -8.33 12.07 27.94
C THR A 182 -8.01 13.26 27.06
N ILE A 183 -9.03 13.97 26.59
CA ILE A 183 -8.87 15.18 25.77
C ILE A 183 -8.17 16.27 26.60
N ARG A 184 -8.67 16.56 27.80
CA ARG A 184 -8.11 17.58 28.70
C ARG A 184 -6.63 17.32 29.00
N ARG A 185 -6.24 16.06 29.22
CA ARG A 185 -4.83 15.69 29.48
C ARG A 185 -3.90 16.06 28.31
N ARG A 186 -4.39 15.95 27.07
CA ARG A 186 -3.64 16.31 25.86
C ARG A 186 -3.62 17.82 25.60
N LEU A 187 -4.73 18.52 25.87
CA LEU A 187 -4.82 19.97 25.67
C LEU A 187 -4.08 20.78 26.74
N THR A 188 -4.01 20.31 27.99
CA THR A 188 -3.45 21.10 29.11
C THR A 188 -2.00 21.55 28.88
N PRO A 189 -1.06 20.69 28.41
CA PRO A 189 0.30 21.13 28.10
C PRO A 189 0.35 22.20 27.01
N ILE A 190 -0.47 22.06 25.97
CA ILE A 190 -0.51 23.01 24.84
C ILE A 190 -1.11 24.34 25.32
N TRP A 191 -2.18 24.30 26.11
CA TRP A 191 -2.81 25.49 26.70
C TRP A 191 -1.82 26.31 27.52
N LYS A 192 -1.04 25.62 28.36
CA LYS A 192 0.01 26.25 29.18
C LYS A 192 1.12 26.85 28.32
N ALA A 193 1.51 26.19 27.24
CA ALA A 193 2.52 26.73 26.33
C ALA A 193 2.03 27.98 25.59
N LEU A 194 0.77 27.96 25.12
CA LEU A 194 0.18 29.06 24.35
C LEU A 194 -0.19 30.29 25.21
N ARG A 195 -0.49 30.11 26.49
CA ARG A 195 -0.73 31.22 27.45
C ARG A 195 0.46 31.61 28.30
N GLY A 196 1.53 30.81 28.25
CA GLY A 196 2.75 30.97 29.05
C GLY A 196 3.86 31.72 28.34
N SER A 197 3.56 32.53 27.32
CA SER A 197 4.44 33.55 26.76
C SER A 197 3.84 34.92 27.02
#